data_AF-A0A139RK13-F1
#
_entry.id   AF-A0A139RK13-F1
#
_cell.length_a   1.000
_cell.length_b   1.000
_cell.length_c   1.000
_cell.angle_alpha   90.00
_cell.angle_beta   90.00
_cell.angle_gamma   90.00
#
_symmetry.space_group_name_H-M   'P 1'
#
loop_
_entity.id
_entity.type
_entity.pdbx_description
1 polymer ?
#
loop_
_entity_poly.entity_id
_entity_poly.type
_entity_poly.pdbx_seq_one_letter_code
_entity_poly.pdbx_strand_id
1 'polypeptide(L)'
;MKNDKDGNVKFSELEFDKAGTYTYKIAEKAGTATGIQYDTKTITATVTVADNGKGVLEATVAYDGEKAFENTYTPAGATSVTLGAKKVLEGKNLEAGKYSFELKKEDGSVVETVTNAADGTVTFSPISYDESQVGTHKYTISEVAGSEAGITYDKTVQEVEVTVEKVSATELKATASKEAKDLVFTNKYTPAKTQVSVKKTWDDKDNQDGKRPSSVTVKLLADGQDTGKTLELNAANGWTGKLHRP
;
A
#
# COMPACT_ATOMS: atom_id res chain seq x y z
N MET A 1 19.02 -31.40 29.49
CA MET A 1 20.29 -30.67 29.63
C MET A 1 20.19 -29.39 28.80
N LYS A 2 20.80 -28.30 29.26
CA LYS A 2 20.92 -27.04 28.51
C LYS A 2 22.41 -26.74 28.37
N ASN A 3 22.80 -26.12 27.26
CA ASN A 3 24.14 -25.58 27.13
C ASN A 3 24.36 -24.42 28.12
N ASP A 4 25.61 -24.17 28.48
CA ASP A 4 26.00 -22.94 29.16
C ASP A 4 26.06 -21.75 28.19
N LYS A 5 26.40 -20.56 28.72
CA LYS A 5 26.51 -19.32 27.94
C LYS A 5 27.54 -19.38 26.81
N ASP A 6 28.48 -20.31 26.87
CA ASP A 6 29.56 -20.49 25.89
C ASP A 6 29.25 -21.65 24.94
N GLY A 7 28.05 -22.25 25.02
CA GLY A 7 27.63 -23.35 24.16
C GLY A 7 28.04 -24.74 24.65
N ASN A 8 28.68 -24.87 25.82
CA ASN A 8 29.15 -26.17 26.28
C ASN A 8 28.01 -26.97 26.91
N VAL A 9 27.98 -28.27 26.62
CA VAL A 9 27.06 -29.23 27.23
C VAL A 9 27.86 -30.19 28.10
N LYS A 10 27.50 -30.28 29.38
CA LYS A 10 28.06 -31.29 30.30
C LYS A 10 27.07 -32.42 30.49
N PHE A 11 27.52 -33.63 30.21
CA PHE A 11 26.83 -34.86 30.57
C PHE A 11 27.17 -35.24 32.01
N SER A 12 26.29 -35.99 32.67
CA SER A 12 26.61 -36.63 33.94
C SER A 12 27.83 -37.55 33.79
N GLU A 13 28.61 -37.70 34.86
CA GLU A 13 29.76 -38.62 34.87
C GLU A 13 29.30 -40.06 34.59
N LEU A 14 30.16 -40.80 33.87
CA LEU A 14 29.96 -42.21 33.57
C LEU A 14 30.87 -43.03 34.47
N GLU A 15 30.31 -44.03 35.14
CA GLU A 15 31.06 -44.97 35.98
C GLU A 15 31.38 -46.25 35.21
N PHE A 16 32.59 -46.79 35.41
CA PHE A 16 33.07 -48.00 34.77
C PHE A 16 33.58 -49.00 35.81
N ASP A 17 33.09 -50.23 35.76
CA ASP A 17 33.47 -51.33 36.67
C ASP A 17 34.43 -52.34 36.03
N LYS A 18 34.70 -52.19 34.72
CA LYS A 18 35.54 -53.10 33.93
C LYS A 18 36.47 -52.33 33.01
N ALA A 19 37.68 -52.84 32.84
CA ALA A 19 38.58 -52.39 31.79
C ALA A 19 38.03 -52.77 30.41
N GLY A 20 38.21 -51.90 29.44
CA GLY A 20 37.66 -52.08 28.11
C GLY A 20 37.60 -50.79 27.30
N THR A 21 37.10 -50.93 26.07
CA THR A 21 36.82 -49.79 25.20
C THR A 21 35.32 -49.67 25.03
N TYR A 22 34.78 -48.49 25.34
CA TYR A 22 33.36 -48.17 25.27
C TYR A 22 33.14 -47.07 24.24
N THR A 23 32.13 -47.22 23.39
CA THR A 23 31.85 -46.27 22.31
C THR A 23 30.48 -45.66 22.50
N TYR A 24 30.41 -44.33 22.51
CA TYR A 24 29.20 -43.54 22.66
C TYR A 24 28.98 -42.67 21.43
N LYS A 25 27.71 -42.47 21.07
CA LYS A 25 27.29 -41.57 20.01
C LYS A 25 26.54 -40.40 20.62
N ILE A 26 26.97 -39.19 20.28
CA ILE A 26 26.36 -37.93 20.71
C ILE A 26 25.77 -37.29 19.46
N ALA A 27 24.47 -36.99 19.50
CA ALA A 27 23.76 -36.34 18.41
C ALA A 27 22.90 -35.20 18.95
N GLU A 28 22.72 -34.15 18.17
CA GLU A 28 21.76 -33.11 18.48
C GLU A 28 20.33 -33.65 18.31
N LYS A 29 19.46 -33.34 19.27
CA LYS A 29 18.03 -33.59 19.12
C LYS A 29 17.40 -32.39 18.43
N ALA A 30 16.89 -32.60 17.22
CA ALA A 30 16.17 -31.58 16.48
C ALA A 30 15.06 -30.94 17.33
N GLY A 31 15.05 -29.60 17.36
CA GLY A 31 14.02 -28.82 18.01
C GLY A 31 12.82 -28.55 17.10
N THR A 32 11.99 -27.60 17.51
CA THR A 32 10.75 -27.20 16.79
C THR A 32 10.80 -25.77 16.25
N ALA A 33 11.95 -25.08 16.37
CA ALA A 33 12.07 -23.69 15.92
C ALA A 33 12.00 -23.63 14.39
N THR A 34 11.11 -22.78 13.88
CA THR A 34 10.87 -22.60 12.44
C THR A 34 12.04 -21.83 11.80
N GLY A 35 12.45 -22.23 10.60
CA GLY A 35 13.58 -21.61 9.89
C GLY A 35 14.96 -22.06 10.37
N ILE A 36 15.04 -22.93 11.38
CA ILE A 36 16.29 -23.53 11.86
C ILE A 36 16.46 -24.92 11.25
N GLN A 37 17.58 -25.14 10.57
CA GLN A 37 18.07 -26.46 10.21
C GLN A 37 19.04 -26.92 11.30
N TYR A 38 18.63 -27.95 12.04
CA TYR A 38 19.40 -28.56 13.11
C TYR A 38 20.50 -29.48 12.56
N ASP A 39 21.62 -29.55 13.27
CA ASP A 39 22.73 -30.40 12.89
C ASP A 39 22.33 -31.88 13.01
N THR A 40 22.66 -32.67 11.99
CA THR A 40 22.39 -34.11 11.95
C THR A 40 23.64 -34.95 12.17
N LYS A 41 24.79 -34.31 12.36
CA LYS A 41 26.06 -34.94 12.69
C LYS A 41 25.91 -35.79 13.94
N THR A 42 26.68 -36.87 13.99
CA THR A 42 26.89 -37.65 15.20
C THR A 42 28.37 -37.63 15.54
N ILE A 43 28.70 -37.29 16.78
CA ILE A 43 30.06 -37.32 17.31
C ILE A 43 30.24 -38.65 18.04
N THR A 44 31.32 -39.37 17.76
CA THR A 44 31.66 -40.61 18.44
C THR A 44 32.70 -40.33 19.53
N ALA A 45 32.34 -40.63 20.78
CA ALA A 45 33.27 -40.62 21.90
C ALA A 45 33.68 -42.05 22.23
N THR A 46 34.99 -42.32 22.24
CA THR A 46 35.57 -43.59 22.65
C THR A 46 36.21 -43.41 24.00
N VAL A 47 35.72 -44.14 25.00
CA VAL A 47 36.30 -44.17 26.35
C VAL A 47 37.12 -45.45 26.50
N THR A 48 38.41 -45.30 26.75
CA THR A 48 39.33 -46.40 27.04
C THR A 48 39.58 -46.44 28.54
N VAL A 49 39.19 -47.55 29.16
CA VAL A 49 39.33 -47.81 30.59
C VAL A 49 40.40 -48.88 30.81
N ALA A 50 41.44 -48.56 31.57
CA ALA A 50 42.54 -49.47 31.88
C ALA A 50 42.84 -49.46 33.39
N ASP A 51 43.28 -50.61 33.92
CA ASP A 51 43.81 -50.70 35.29
C ASP A 51 45.24 -50.15 35.31
N ASN A 52 45.56 -49.26 36.24
CA ASN A 52 46.89 -48.69 36.40
C ASN A 52 47.92 -49.65 37.06
N GLY A 53 47.57 -50.93 37.18
CA GLY A 53 48.39 -51.99 37.78
C GLY A 53 48.32 -52.01 39.31
N LYS A 54 47.47 -51.18 39.92
CA LYS A 54 47.23 -51.13 41.38
C LYS A 54 45.78 -51.46 41.74
N GLY A 55 44.98 -51.93 40.79
CA GLY A 55 43.55 -52.21 41.00
C GLY A 55 42.66 -50.97 40.88
N VAL A 56 43.17 -49.87 40.31
CA VAL A 56 42.40 -48.63 40.09
C VAL A 56 42.21 -48.45 38.59
N LEU A 57 40.95 -48.30 38.17
CA LEU A 57 40.59 -48.05 36.77
C LEU A 57 40.72 -46.56 36.44
N GLU A 58 41.38 -46.27 35.32
CA GLU A 58 41.53 -44.93 34.76
C GLU A 58 40.86 -44.87 33.39
N ALA A 59 40.08 -43.83 33.15
CA ALA A 59 39.34 -43.62 31.90
C ALA A 59 39.94 -42.46 31.11
N THR A 60 40.19 -42.68 29.82
CA THR A 60 40.58 -41.63 28.86
C THR A 60 39.53 -41.56 27.76
N VAL A 61 39.21 -40.34 27.33
CA VAL A 61 38.22 -40.12 26.25
C VAL A 61 38.90 -39.57 25.01
N ALA A 62 38.59 -40.18 23.87
CA ALA A 62 38.95 -39.71 22.54
C ALA A 62 37.68 -39.46 21.72
N TYR A 63 37.71 -38.46 20.85
CA TYR A 63 36.61 -38.11 19.96
C TYR A 63 37.04 -38.33 18.50
N ASP A 64 36.10 -38.73 17.66
CA ASP A 64 36.33 -38.97 16.22
C ASP A 64 36.53 -37.68 15.39
N GLY A 65 36.27 -36.51 15.97
CA GLY A 65 36.49 -35.23 15.31
C GLY A 65 36.07 -34.01 16.13
N GLU A 66 35.61 -32.98 15.42
CA GLU A 66 35.17 -31.71 16.02
C GLU A 66 33.96 -31.89 16.94
N LYS A 67 34.01 -31.22 18.10
CA LYS A 67 33.05 -31.37 19.20
C LYS A 67 31.96 -30.29 19.21
N ALA A 68 31.62 -29.78 18.03
CA ALA A 68 30.59 -28.77 17.83
C ALA A 68 29.47 -29.30 16.94
N PHE A 69 28.27 -28.78 17.19
CA PHE A 69 27.09 -28.89 16.34
C PHE A 69 26.78 -27.49 15.80
N GLU A 70 26.47 -27.39 14.51
CA GLU A 70 26.16 -26.12 13.86
C GLU A 70 24.72 -26.10 13.34
N ASN A 71 23.93 -25.19 13.88
CA ASN A 71 22.57 -24.94 13.40
C ASN A 71 22.57 -23.74 12.47
N THR A 72 21.86 -23.87 11.35
CA THR A 72 21.74 -22.78 10.38
C THR A 72 20.33 -22.19 10.41
N TYR A 73 20.23 -20.86 10.40
CA TYR A 73 18.96 -20.15 10.29
C TYR A 73 18.81 -19.60 8.86
N THR A 74 17.69 -19.92 8.21
CA THR A 74 17.30 -19.32 6.94
C THR A 74 16.08 -18.42 7.18
N PRO A 75 16.21 -17.08 7.01
CA PRO A 75 15.09 -16.17 7.16
C PRO A 75 14.05 -16.38 6.06
N ALA A 76 12.82 -15.94 6.32
CA ALA A 76 11.79 -15.96 5.31
C ALA A 76 12.10 -14.99 4.16
N GLY A 77 11.80 -15.40 2.93
CA GLY A 77 11.95 -14.54 1.76
C GLY A 77 11.05 -13.30 1.86
N ALA A 78 11.54 -12.17 1.34
CA ALA A 78 10.76 -10.94 1.31
C ALA A 78 9.48 -11.11 0.47
N THR A 79 8.44 -10.39 0.88
CA THR A 79 7.16 -10.33 0.16
C THR A 79 6.87 -8.88 -0.24
N SER A 80 5.88 -8.66 -1.10
CA SER A 80 5.49 -7.31 -1.49
C SER A 80 4.00 -7.20 -1.77
N VAL A 81 3.44 -6.01 -1.56
CA VAL A 81 2.07 -5.67 -1.95
C VAL A 81 2.06 -4.38 -2.76
N THR A 82 1.12 -4.28 -3.69
CA THR A 82 0.87 -3.05 -4.45
C THR A 82 -0.39 -2.40 -3.92
N LEU A 83 -0.29 -1.15 -3.47
CA LEU A 83 -1.44 -0.35 -3.08
C LEU A 83 -1.87 0.53 -4.26
N GLY A 84 -3.14 0.92 -4.26
CA GLY A 84 -3.70 1.75 -5.32
C GLY A 84 -5.05 2.33 -4.94
N ALA A 85 -5.61 3.10 -5.86
CA ALA A 85 -6.90 3.76 -5.73
C ALA A 85 -7.56 3.94 -7.10
N LYS A 86 -8.80 4.44 -7.11
CA LYS A 86 -9.51 4.85 -8.33
C LYS A 86 -9.82 6.34 -8.31
N LYS A 87 -9.41 7.04 -9.36
CA LYS A 87 -9.80 8.42 -9.63
C LYS A 87 -11.00 8.48 -10.58
N VAL A 88 -12.00 9.25 -10.18
CA VAL A 88 -13.15 9.67 -11.00
C VAL A 88 -13.15 11.20 -11.13
N LEU A 89 -13.47 11.69 -12.33
CA LEU A 89 -13.78 13.09 -12.58
C LEU A 89 -15.19 13.19 -13.15
N GLU A 90 -16.06 13.90 -12.45
CA GLU A 90 -17.41 14.22 -12.91
C GLU A 90 -17.43 15.53 -13.69
N GLY A 91 -18.25 15.61 -14.73
CA GLY A 91 -18.49 16.85 -15.49
C GLY A 91 -17.46 17.16 -16.58
N LYS A 92 -16.37 16.39 -16.68
CA LYS A 92 -15.38 16.44 -17.78
C LYS A 92 -14.68 15.08 -17.92
N ASN A 93 -14.12 14.80 -19.09
CA ASN A 93 -13.24 13.64 -19.29
C ASN A 93 -12.01 13.71 -18.38
N LEU A 94 -11.64 12.56 -17.80
CA LEU A 94 -10.41 12.40 -17.03
C LEU A 94 -9.21 12.26 -17.98
N GLU A 95 -8.17 13.03 -17.71
CA GLU A 95 -6.90 12.99 -18.45
C GLU A 95 -5.85 12.23 -17.62
N ALA A 96 -4.97 11.45 -18.28
CA ALA A 96 -3.86 10.78 -17.61
C ALA A 96 -2.87 11.81 -17.04
N GLY A 97 -2.27 11.50 -15.89
CA GLY A 97 -1.26 12.34 -15.24
C GLY A 97 -1.81 13.59 -14.56
N LYS A 98 -3.14 13.77 -14.52
CA LYS A 98 -3.75 15.06 -14.21
C LYS A 98 -3.86 15.35 -12.71
N TYR A 99 -4.15 14.33 -11.91
CA TYR A 99 -4.35 14.41 -10.47
C TYR A 99 -3.29 13.56 -9.76
N SER A 100 -2.72 14.13 -8.70
CA SER A 100 -1.65 13.51 -7.91
C SER A 100 -2.18 12.93 -6.61
N PHE A 101 -1.60 11.82 -6.17
CA PHE A 101 -1.98 11.08 -4.98
C PHE A 101 -0.74 10.76 -4.17
N GLU A 102 -0.83 10.97 -2.87
CA GLU A 102 0.23 10.64 -1.91
C GLU A 102 -0.16 9.39 -1.14
N LEU A 103 0.79 8.46 -1.04
CA LEU A 103 0.78 7.38 -0.08
C LEU A 103 1.66 7.79 1.11
N LYS A 104 1.12 7.74 2.33
CA LYS A 104 1.84 8.06 3.57
C LYS A 104 1.80 6.91 4.55
N LYS A 105 2.84 6.79 5.37
CA LYS A 105 2.84 5.91 6.55
C LYS A 105 2.04 6.54 7.69
N GLU A 106 1.81 5.78 8.76
CA GLU A 106 1.13 6.23 9.98
C GLU A 106 1.80 7.44 10.64
N ASP A 107 3.13 7.58 10.54
CA ASP A 107 3.88 8.73 11.05
C ASP A 107 3.76 10.01 10.18
N GLY A 108 3.00 9.94 9.09
CA GLY A 108 2.81 11.03 8.13
C GLY A 108 3.91 11.16 7.08
N SER A 109 4.96 10.33 7.12
CA SER A 109 6.00 10.34 6.09
C SER A 109 5.45 9.90 4.74
N VAL A 110 5.76 10.68 3.70
CA VAL A 110 5.37 10.35 2.32
C VAL A 110 6.24 9.20 1.83
N VAL A 111 5.59 8.12 1.41
CA VAL A 111 6.22 6.96 0.77
C VAL A 111 6.46 7.28 -0.70
N GLU A 112 5.41 7.73 -1.38
CA GLU A 112 5.44 8.00 -2.82
C GLU A 112 4.31 8.96 -3.21
N THR A 113 4.55 9.72 -4.27
CA THR A 113 3.53 10.52 -4.96
C THR A 113 3.43 10.04 -6.41
N VAL A 114 2.24 9.64 -6.84
CA VAL A 114 1.96 9.20 -8.21
C VAL A 114 0.77 9.95 -8.80
N THR A 115 0.52 9.79 -10.10
CA THR A 115 -0.63 10.39 -10.77
C THR A 115 -1.61 9.34 -11.30
N ASN A 116 -2.86 9.72 -11.54
CA ASN A 116 -3.84 8.82 -12.17
C ASN A 116 -3.47 8.45 -13.63
N ALA A 117 -3.81 7.25 -14.08
CA ALA A 117 -3.84 6.87 -15.48
C ALA A 117 -5.11 7.39 -16.20
N ALA A 118 -5.18 7.23 -17.53
CA ALA A 118 -6.32 7.69 -18.34
C ALA A 118 -7.64 7.04 -17.95
N ASP A 119 -7.60 5.77 -17.55
CA ASP A 119 -8.77 5.04 -17.05
C ASP A 119 -9.12 5.39 -15.60
N GLY A 120 -8.33 6.26 -14.95
CA GLY A 120 -8.47 6.66 -13.56
C GLY A 120 -7.78 5.74 -12.56
N THR A 121 -7.08 4.70 -13.00
CA THR A 121 -6.34 3.84 -12.07
C THR A 121 -5.16 4.60 -11.46
N VAL A 122 -4.99 4.48 -10.15
CA VAL A 122 -3.85 5.03 -9.39
C VAL A 122 -3.10 3.85 -8.80
N THR A 123 -1.81 3.72 -9.10
CA THR A 123 -0.99 2.58 -8.67
C THR A 123 0.33 3.09 -8.13
N PHE A 124 0.65 2.70 -6.89
CA PHE A 124 1.93 2.97 -6.26
C PHE A 124 2.92 1.84 -6.58
N SER A 125 4.21 2.10 -6.41
CA SER A 125 5.25 1.10 -6.51
C SER A 125 5.05 0.00 -5.45
N PRO A 126 5.39 -1.27 -5.75
CA PRO A 126 5.29 -2.35 -4.77
C PRO A 126 6.09 -2.05 -3.50
N ILE A 127 5.46 -2.23 -2.34
CA ILE A 127 6.10 -2.07 -1.03
C ILE A 127 6.60 -3.44 -0.61
N SER A 128 7.91 -3.56 -0.36
CA SER A 128 8.53 -4.80 0.07
C SER A 128 8.65 -4.88 1.60
N TYR A 129 8.46 -6.08 2.13
CA TYR A 129 8.58 -6.40 3.55
C TYR A 129 9.46 -7.62 3.76
N ASP A 130 10.35 -7.53 4.74
CA ASP A 130 11.13 -8.64 5.25
C ASP A 130 10.57 -9.20 6.57
N GLU A 131 11.23 -10.23 7.09
CA GLU A 131 10.77 -10.94 8.29
C GLU A 131 10.77 -10.07 9.56
N SER A 132 11.61 -9.04 9.63
CA SER A 132 11.61 -8.10 10.76
C SER A 132 10.37 -7.21 10.78
N GLN A 133 9.64 -7.16 9.66
CA GLN A 133 8.45 -6.32 9.46
C GLN A 133 7.15 -7.14 9.52
N VAL A 134 7.16 -8.35 10.07
CA VAL A 134 5.92 -9.11 10.34
C VAL A 134 5.02 -8.30 11.31
N GLY A 135 3.74 -8.18 10.96
CA GLY A 135 2.77 -7.37 11.68
C GLY A 135 1.90 -6.53 10.76
N THR A 136 1.16 -5.59 11.33
CA THR A 136 0.26 -4.69 10.61
C THR A 136 0.93 -3.33 10.38
N HIS A 137 0.94 -2.88 9.13
CA HIS A 137 1.44 -1.57 8.70
C HIS A 137 0.28 -0.73 8.20
N LYS A 138 0.10 0.47 8.76
CA LYS A 138 -0.96 1.38 8.33
C LYS A 138 -0.45 2.42 7.35
N TYR A 139 -1.27 2.67 6.34
CA TYR A 139 -1.05 3.68 5.33
C TYR A 139 -2.28 4.55 5.11
N THR A 140 -2.03 5.76 4.64
CA THR A 140 -3.08 6.66 4.15
C THR A 140 -2.82 7.02 2.70
N ILE A 141 -3.88 7.07 1.91
CA ILE A 141 -3.88 7.58 0.54
C ILE A 141 -4.73 8.85 0.52
N SER A 142 -4.21 9.92 -0.07
CA SER A 142 -4.94 11.18 -0.23
C SER A 142 -4.64 11.84 -1.56
N GLU A 143 -5.63 12.49 -2.15
CA GLU A 143 -5.41 13.36 -3.31
C GLU A 143 -4.67 14.63 -2.88
N VAL A 144 -3.64 14.99 -3.64
CA VAL A 144 -2.94 16.26 -3.45
C VAL A 144 -3.82 17.39 -3.97
N ALA A 145 -4.09 18.37 -3.11
CA ALA A 145 -4.92 19.51 -3.48
C ALA A 145 -4.31 20.27 -4.66
N GLY A 146 -5.08 20.38 -5.76
CA GLY A 146 -4.73 21.21 -6.89
C GLY A 146 -5.41 22.59 -6.86
N SER A 147 -5.28 23.33 -7.96
CA SER A 147 -5.76 24.71 -8.08
C SER A 147 -6.53 24.98 -9.37
N GLU A 148 -6.96 23.93 -10.09
CA GLU A 148 -7.70 24.09 -11.34
C GLU A 148 -9.07 24.74 -11.12
N ALA A 149 -9.33 25.83 -11.87
CA ALA A 149 -10.57 26.57 -11.76
C ALA A 149 -11.78 25.71 -12.14
N GLY A 150 -12.81 25.74 -11.29
CA GLY A 150 -14.03 24.95 -11.48
C GLY A 150 -13.92 23.50 -11.03
N ILE A 151 -12.75 23.03 -10.55
CA ILE A 151 -12.60 21.70 -9.95
C ILE A 151 -12.78 21.79 -8.44
N THR A 152 -13.74 21.02 -7.91
CA THR A 152 -13.78 20.66 -6.49
C THR A 152 -12.97 19.38 -6.31
N TYR A 153 -11.88 19.49 -5.55
CA TYR A 153 -10.98 18.37 -5.24
C TYR A 153 -11.53 17.53 -4.08
N ASP A 154 -11.30 16.22 -4.18
CA ASP A 154 -11.60 15.29 -3.09
C ASP A 154 -10.63 15.55 -1.91
N LYS A 155 -11.19 15.61 -0.70
CA LYS A 155 -10.44 15.82 0.55
C LYS A 155 -10.42 14.60 1.45
N THR A 156 -10.98 13.49 0.99
CA THR A 156 -10.99 12.24 1.75
C THR A 156 -9.55 11.75 1.94
N VAL A 157 -9.32 11.17 3.11
CA VAL A 157 -8.10 10.42 3.41
C VAL A 157 -8.53 8.98 3.58
N GLN A 158 -8.06 8.12 2.69
CA GLN A 158 -8.40 6.70 2.70
C GLN A 158 -7.34 5.93 3.49
N GLU A 159 -7.77 5.23 4.53
CA GLU A 159 -6.88 4.36 5.31
C GLU A 159 -6.86 2.96 4.71
N VAL A 160 -5.68 2.37 4.63
CA VAL A 160 -5.46 0.96 4.24
C VAL A 160 -4.41 0.36 5.16
N GLU A 161 -4.62 -0.89 5.55
CA GLU A 161 -3.68 -1.65 6.36
C GLU A 161 -3.07 -2.76 5.51
N VAL A 162 -1.79 -3.03 5.71
CA VAL A 162 -1.09 -4.18 5.14
C VAL A 162 -0.70 -5.10 6.28
N THR A 163 -1.23 -6.32 6.27
CA THR A 163 -0.83 -7.38 7.20
C THR A 163 0.24 -8.24 6.55
N VAL A 164 1.41 -8.30 7.19
CA VAL A 164 2.53 -9.15 6.80
C VAL A 164 2.57 -10.34 7.75
N GLU A 165 2.38 -11.54 7.23
CA GLU A 165 2.33 -12.77 8.00
C GLU A 165 3.41 -13.75 7.55
N LYS A 166 3.97 -14.50 8.49
CA LYS A 166 4.84 -15.64 8.20
C LYS A 166 3.97 -16.86 7.89
N VAL A 167 3.93 -17.27 6.63
CA VAL A 167 3.13 -18.41 6.14
C VAL A 167 3.83 -19.73 6.41
N SER A 168 5.16 -19.74 6.30
CA SER A 168 5.99 -20.90 6.61
C SER A 168 7.37 -20.47 7.11
N ALA A 169 8.25 -21.43 7.41
CA ALA A 169 9.63 -21.18 7.81
C ALA A 169 10.35 -20.15 6.92
N THR A 170 10.07 -20.21 5.61
CA THR A 170 10.82 -19.52 4.57
C THR A 170 9.96 -18.57 3.73
N GLU A 171 8.68 -18.39 4.08
CA GLU A 171 7.72 -17.65 3.24
C GLU A 171 6.92 -16.62 4.04
N LEU A 172 6.84 -15.41 3.49
CA LEU A 172 5.99 -14.32 3.98
C LEU A 172 4.87 -14.02 2.99
N LYS A 173 3.76 -13.49 3.50
CA LYS A 173 2.64 -12.97 2.71
C LYS A 173 2.24 -11.60 3.21
N ALA A 174 2.23 -10.62 2.30
CA ALA A 174 1.65 -9.31 2.53
C ALA A 174 0.23 -9.24 1.92
N THR A 175 -0.74 -8.79 2.70
CA THR A 175 -2.15 -8.67 2.29
C THR A 175 -2.67 -7.28 2.62
N ALA A 176 -3.21 -6.56 1.64
CA ALA A 176 -3.87 -5.28 1.86
C ALA A 176 -5.32 -5.50 2.36
N SER A 177 -5.80 -4.64 3.27
CA SER A 177 -7.14 -4.74 3.85
C SER A 177 -8.25 -4.26 2.91
N LYS A 178 -7.90 -3.53 1.85
CA LYS A 178 -8.82 -2.98 0.84
C LYS A 178 -8.23 -3.07 -0.55
N GLU A 179 -9.09 -3.30 -1.54
CA GLU A 179 -8.71 -3.30 -2.95
C GLU A 179 -8.70 -1.87 -3.51
N ALA A 180 -7.83 -1.62 -4.49
CA ALA A 180 -7.70 -0.29 -5.11
C ALA A 180 -9.02 0.25 -5.68
N LYS A 181 -9.89 -0.63 -6.20
CA LYS A 181 -11.20 -0.25 -6.77
C LYS A 181 -12.20 0.28 -5.72
N ASP A 182 -12.01 -0.07 -4.45
CA ASP A 182 -12.90 0.33 -3.35
C ASP A 182 -12.45 1.66 -2.73
N LEU A 183 -11.22 2.10 -3.05
CA LEU A 183 -10.64 3.37 -2.63
C LEU A 183 -10.85 4.42 -3.73
N VAL A 184 -12.06 4.96 -3.82
CA VAL A 184 -12.45 5.91 -4.87
C VAL A 184 -12.30 7.35 -4.40
N PHE A 185 -11.65 8.18 -5.23
CA PHE A 185 -11.55 9.63 -5.08
C PHE A 185 -12.30 10.30 -6.23
N THR A 186 -13.21 11.21 -5.93
CA THR A 186 -14.07 11.85 -6.93
C THR A 186 -13.90 13.36 -6.94
N ASN A 187 -13.39 13.88 -8.07
CA ASN A 187 -13.43 15.31 -8.34
C ASN A 187 -14.68 15.68 -9.13
N LYS A 188 -15.10 16.93 -8.98
CA LYS A 188 -16.23 17.46 -9.75
C LYS A 188 -15.84 18.74 -10.47
N TYR A 189 -16.00 18.74 -11.79
CA TYR A 189 -15.91 19.95 -12.60
C TYR A 189 -17.27 20.65 -12.66
N THR A 190 -17.28 21.94 -12.33
CA THR A 190 -18.43 22.83 -12.46
C THR A 190 -18.04 24.01 -13.36
N PRO A 191 -18.59 24.08 -14.59
CA PRO A 191 -18.34 25.20 -15.49
C PRO A 191 -18.75 26.55 -14.88
N ALA A 192 -17.97 27.59 -15.18
CA ALA A 192 -18.32 28.96 -14.81
C ALA A 192 -19.56 29.43 -15.59
N LYS A 193 -20.49 30.10 -14.91
CA LYS A 193 -21.69 30.68 -15.52
C LYS A 193 -21.53 32.19 -15.68
N THR A 194 -22.04 32.73 -16.78
CA THR A 194 -22.14 34.18 -17.00
C THR A 194 -23.52 34.55 -17.53
N GLN A 195 -23.87 35.82 -17.43
CA GLN A 195 -25.16 36.35 -17.82
C GLN A 195 -24.97 37.52 -18.81
N VAL A 196 -25.70 37.47 -19.92
CA VAL A 196 -25.75 38.50 -20.94
C VAL A 196 -27.07 39.26 -20.79
N SER A 197 -27.00 40.59 -20.67
CA SER A 197 -28.18 41.44 -20.60
C SER A 197 -28.44 42.07 -21.97
N VAL A 198 -29.71 42.11 -22.38
CA VAL A 198 -30.15 42.72 -23.64
C VAL A 198 -31.25 43.73 -23.38
N LYS A 199 -31.19 44.84 -24.11
CA LYS A 199 -32.23 45.88 -24.15
C LYS A 199 -32.58 46.15 -25.60
N LYS A 200 -33.87 46.08 -25.92
CA LYS A 200 -34.40 46.51 -27.22
C LYS A 200 -34.80 47.98 -27.13
N THR A 201 -34.24 48.79 -28.00
CA THR A 201 -34.67 50.18 -28.24
C THR A 201 -35.41 50.29 -29.56
N TRP A 202 -36.37 51.21 -29.59
CA TRP A 202 -37.21 51.50 -30.74
C TRP A 202 -36.99 52.97 -31.12
N ASP A 203 -36.64 53.20 -32.38
CA ASP A 203 -36.56 54.54 -32.99
C ASP A 203 -37.71 54.68 -33.98
N ASP A 204 -38.91 54.93 -33.45
CA ASP A 204 -40.18 54.89 -34.17
C ASP A 204 -41.14 56.02 -33.75
N LYS A 205 -40.58 57.14 -33.25
CA LYS A 205 -41.33 58.29 -32.72
C LYS A 205 -42.43 57.89 -31.74
N ASP A 206 -42.05 57.07 -30.76
CA ASP A 206 -42.92 56.54 -29.72
C ASP A 206 -44.13 55.77 -30.28
N ASN A 207 -43.85 54.95 -31.30
CA ASN A 207 -44.83 54.15 -32.03
C ASN A 207 -45.97 54.98 -32.66
N GLN A 208 -45.66 56.15 -33.21
CA GLN A 208 -46.63 57.07 -33.87
C GLN A 208 -47.51 56.36 -34.91
N ASP A 209 -46.95 55.43 -35.68
CA ASP A 209 -47.64 54.72 -36.76
C ASP A 209 -48.36 53.44 -36.29
N GLY A 210 -48.26 53.08 -35.01
CA GLY A 210 -48.89 51.88 -34.43
C GLY A 210 -48.37 50.55 -35.00
N LYS A 211 -47.17 50.54 -35.61
CA LYS A 211 -46.58 49.36 -36.27
C LYS A 211 -45.65 48.53 -35.38
N ARG A 212 -45.28 49.01 -34.19
CA ARG A 212 -44.41 48.27 -33.26
C ARG A 212 -45.09 46.95 -32.86
N PRO A 213 -44.42 45.79 -33.02
CA PRO A 213 -44.98 44.51 -32.59
C PRO A 213 -45.13 44.47 -31.07
N SER A 214 -46.02 43.61 -30.58
CA SER A 214 -46.25 43.40 -29.15
C SER A 214 -45.05 42.74 -28.44
N SER A 215 -44.27 41.94 -29.18
CA SER A 215 -43.04 41.32 -28.69
C SER A 215 -42.01 41.11 -29.81
N VAL A 216 -40.75 40.88 -29.41
CA VAL A 216 -39.70 40.35 -30.27
C VAL A 216 -38.96 39.23 -29.55
N THR A 217 -38.51 38.23 -30.30
CA THR A 217 -37.70 37.13 -29.76
C THR A 217 -36.26 37.32 -30.18
N VAL A 218 -35.36 37.44 -29.20
CA VAL A 218 -33.91 37.42 -29.44
C VAL A 218 -33.35 36.04 -29.14
N LYS A 219 -32.24 35.68 -29.79
CA LYS A 219 -31.53 34.42 -29.57
C LYS A 219 -30.08 34.67 -29.18
N LEU A 220 -29.54 33.82 -28.32
CA LEU A 220 -28.12 33.88 -27.92
C LEU A 220 -27.29 33.01 -28.86
N LEU A 221 -26.24 33.60 -29.44
CA LEU A 221 -25.22 32.88 -30.19
C LEU A 221 -23.94 32.83 -29.35
N ALA A 222 -23.32 31.65 -29.29
CA ALA A 222 -21.99 31.45 -28.73
C ALA A 222 -21.02 31.21 -29.89
N ASP A 223 -20.04 32.10 -30.05
CA ASP A 223 -18.98 31.95 -31.06
C ASP A 223 -19.55 31.81 -32.50
N GLY A 224 -20.63 32.56 -32.77
CA GLY A 224 -21.36 32.53 -34.03
C GLY A 224 -22.35 31.37 -34.18
N GLN A 225 -22.37 30.40 -33.26
CA GLN A 225 -23.29 29.27 -33.27
C GLN A 225 -24.52 29.51 -32.40
N ASP A 226 -25.70 29.12 -32.88
CA ASP A 226 -26.95 29.26 -32.13
C ASP A 226 -26.95 28.35 -30.89
N THR A 227 -27.20 28.92 -29.71
CA THR A 227 -27.26 28.16 -28.45
C THR A 227 -28.62 27.51 -28.20
N GLY A 228 -29.63 27.82 -29.03
CA GLY A 228 -31.02 27.42 -28.82
C GLY A 228 -31.72 28.18 -27.69
N LYS A 229 -31.02 29.07 -26.98
CA LYS A 229 -31.64 29.92 -25.95
C LYS A 229 -32.25 31.15 -26.58
N THR A 230 -33.54 31.36 -26.33
CA THR A 230 -34.28 32.54 -26.76
C THR A 230 -34.83 33.33 -25.57
N LEU A 231 -35.10 34.61 -25.80
CA LEU A 231 -35.73 35.50 -24.84
C LEU A 231 -36.74 36.38 -25.56
N GLU A 232 -37.97 36.38 -25.09
CA GLU A 232 -38.98 37.32 -25.55
C GLU A 232 -38.83 38.66 -24.82
N LEU A 233 -38.77 39.75 -25.58
CA LEU A 233 -38.80 41.13 -25.10
C LEU A 233 -40.12 41.77 -25.51
N ASN A 234 -40.78 42.43 -24.57
CA ASN A 234 -42.07 43.05 -24.78
C ASN A 234 -42.25 44.26 -23.84
N ALA A 235 -43.36 44.97 -23.96
CA ALA A 235 -43.61 46.14 -23.12
C ALA A 235 -43.66 45.80 -21.61
N ALA A 236 -44.14 44.61 -21.24
CA ALA A 236 -44.28 44.20 -19.84
C ALA A 236 -42.92 44.01 -19.14
N ASN A 237 -41.89 43.55 -19.85
CA ASN A 237 -40.52 43.47 -19.31
C ASN A 237 -39.65 44.71 -19.60
N GLY A 238 -40.30 45.82 -19.98
CA GLY A 238 -39.62 47.07 -20.33
C GLY A 238 -38.66 46.92 -21.51
N TRP A 239 -38.91 45.94 -22.40
CA TRP A 239 -38.03 45.56 -23.49
C TRP A 239 -36.60 45.18 -23.06
N THR A 240 -36.47 44.61 -21.85
CA THR A 240 -35.19 44.16 -21.30
C THR A 240 -35.27 42.73 -20.80
N GLY A 241 -34.13 42.04 -20.80
CA GLY A 241 -34.01 40.76 -20.11
C GLY A 241 -32.61 40.20 -20.14
N LYS A 242 -32.47 38.98 -19.61
CA LYS A 242 -31.19 38.36 -19.28
C LYS A 242 -31.16 36.92 -19.78
N LEU A 243 -30.08 36.53 -20.44
CA LEU A 243 -29.81 35.17 -20.89
C LEU A 243 -28.54 34.66 -20.21
N HIS A 244 -28.50 33.37 -19.90
CA HIS A 244 -27.33 32.72 -19.27
C HIS A 244 -26.58 31.92 -20.33
N ARG A 245 -25.24 32.05 -20.40
CA ARG A 245 -24.41 31.09 -21.14
C ARG A 245 -24.37 29.81 -20.28
N PRO A 246 -24.75 28.64 -20.84
CA PRO A 246 -24.73 27.39 -20.11
C PRO A 246 -23.32 27.03 -19.63
#